data_AF-X0X9M0-F1
#
_entry.id   AF-X0X9M0-F1
#
_cell.length_a   1.000
_cell.length_b   1.000
_cell.length_c   1.000
_cell.angle_alpha   90.00
_cell.angle_beta   90.00
_cell.angle_gamma   90.00
#
_symmetry.space_group_name_H-M   'P 1'
#
loop_
_entity.id
_entity.type
_entity.pdbx_description
1 polymer ?
#
loop_
_entity_poly.entity_id
_entity_poly.type
_entity_poly.pdbx_seq_one_letter_code
_entity_poly.pdbx_strand_id
1 'polypeptide(L)'
;MAPRWSPDSWRNKPIEQVPIYPDLDQLAQVEKQIASFPPLVFAGEARELKAKLARVAQGEAFLLQGGDCAESFAEHGADTIRDFFRVFLQMAVVLTYAGGSPVVKIGRIAGQFAKPRSAPTETKDGVELPSYRGDIINGIDFDEAVRTPDPQRILMGYRQSAATLNLLRAFSQGGYADLEHVHQWNLGFVKDSPAGHRYQELSDHIAETLRFMRAIGLTPENAPQLRSTSLYTSHEALLLGYE
;
A
#
# COMPACT_ATOMS: atom_id res chain seq x y z
N MET A 1 -8.67 33.47 -15.73
CA MET A 1 -8.17 32.88 -14.47
C MET A 1 -8.60 31.43 -14.43
N ALA A 2 -7.69 30.49 -14.14
CA ALA A 2 -8.11 29.12 -13.89
C ALA A 2 -9.11 29.10 -12.72
N PRO A 3 -10.18 28.29 -12.77
CA PRO A 3 -11.11 28.17 -11.66
C PRO A 3 -10.35 27.80 -10.37
N ARG A 4 -10.73 28.39 -9.24
CA ARG A 4 -10.10 28.13 -7.94
C ARG A 4 -10.31 26.66 -7.58
N TRP A 5 -9.24 25.94 -7.27
CA TRP A 5 -9.31 24.54 -6.89
C TRP A 5 -9.99 24.37 -5.52
N SER A 6 -10.84 23.35 -5.43
CA SER A 6 -11.48 22.83 -4.22
C SER A 6 -11.61 21.31 -4.33
N PRO A 7 -11.73 20.57 -3.22
CA PRO A 7 -11.87 19.11 -3.25
C PRO A 7 -13.04 18.61 -4.11
N ASP A 8 -14.10 19.38 -4.28
CA ASP A 8 -15.28 19.05 -5.11
C ASP A 8 -15.18 19.53 -6.57
N SER A 9 -14.13 20.27 -6.95
CA SER A 9 -14.00 20.84 -8.30
C SER A 9 -13.93 19.79 -9.41
N TRP A 10 -13.57 18.54 -9.09
CA TRP A 10 -13.57 17.41 -10.03
C TRP A 10 -14.97 17.06 -10.54
N ARG A 11 -16.03 17.30 -9.75
CA ARG A 11 -17.42 16.96 -10.10
C ARG A 11 -17.92 17.71 -11.34
N ASN A 12 -17.25 18.80 -11.70
CA ASN A 12 -17.54 19.61 -12.88
C ASN A 12 -16.69 19.21 -14.11
N LYS A 13 -16.01 18.06 -14.05
CA LYS A 13 -15.17 17.54 -15.14
C LYS A 13 -15.75 16.22 -15.67
N PRO A 14 -15.50 15.88 -16.96
CA PRO A 14 -15.75 14.53 -17.44
C PRO A 14 -15.03 13.51 -16.57
N ILE A 15 -15.70 12.42 -16.23
CA ILE A 15 -15.17 11.38 -15.37
C ILE A 15 -15.48 10.00 -15.94
N GLU A 16 -14.55 9.08 -15.77
CA GLU A 16 -14.60 7.71 -16.27
C GLU A 16 -14.51 6.73 -15.09
N GLN A 17 -14.90 5.48 -15.31
CA GLN A 17 -14.73 4.36 -14.35
C GLN A 17 -15.51 4.45 -13.02
N VAL A 18 -16.31 5.50 -12.81
CA VAL A 18 -17.14 5.68 -11.61
C VAL A 18 -18.33 4.72 -11.65
N PRO A 19 -18.68 4.07 -10.53
CA PRO A 19 -19.89 3.26 -10.44
C PRO A 19 -21.16 4.11 -10.52
N ILE A 20 -22.24 3.48 -11.00
CA ILE A 20 -23.59 4.05 -10.93
C ILE A 20 -24.24 3.50 -9.65
N TYR A 21 -24.30 4.32 -8.61
CA TYR A 21 -25.00 3.96 -7.37
C TYR A 21 -26.52 4.11 -7.54
N PRO A 22 -27.33 3.14 -7.06
CA PRO A 22 -28.78 3.20 -7.20
C PRO A 22 -29.44 4.28 -6.33
N ASP A 23 -28.84 4.60 -5.18
CA ASP A 23 -29.33 5.61 -4.24
C ASP A 23 -28.27 6.70 -4.03
N LEU A 24 -28.51 7.87 -4.63
CA LEU A 24 -27.60 9.01 -4.55
C LEU A 24 -27.70 9.75 -3.20
N ASP A 25 -28.85 9.69 -2.52
CA ASP A 25 -29.00 10.29 -1.20
C ASP A 25 -28.22 9.48 -0.16
N GLN A 26 -28.24 8.15 -0.26
CA GLN A 26 -27.41 7.27 0.54
C GLN A 26 -25.91 7.51 0.29
N LEU A 27 -25.50 7.65 -0.98
CA LEU A 27 -24.12 8.00 -1.32
C LEU A 27 -23.70 9.33 -0.67
N ALA A 28 -24.50 10.38 -0.80
CA ALA A 28 -24.21 11.68 -0.21
C ALA A 28 -24.11 11.62 1.33
N GLN A 29 -24.92 10.79 1.98
CA GLN A 29 -24.83 10.56 3.43
C GLN A 29 -23.51 9.88 3.81
N VAL A 30 -23.08 8.86 3.06
CA VAL A 30 -21.81 8.17 3.28
C VAL A 30 -20.62 9.09 3.04
N GLU A 31 -20.61 9.86 1.94
CA GLU A 31 -19.55 10.84 1.64
C GLU A 31 -19.43 11.88 2.76
N LYS A 32 -20.57 12.39 3.27
CA LYS A 32 -20.59 13.29 4.43
C LYS A 32 -20.04 12.63 5.69
N GLN A 33 -20.35 11.35 5.91
CA GLN A 33 -19.89 10.61 7.07
C GLN A 33 -18.37 10.37 7.02
N ILE A 34 -17.83 9.86 5.92
CA ILE A 34 -16.38 9.62 5.80
C ILE A 34 -15.57 10.91 5.88
N ALA A 35 -16.09 12.03 5.37
CA ALA A 35 -15.45 13.34 5.50
C ALA A 35 -15.28 13.82 6.96
N SER A 36 -16.04 13.24 7.91
CA SER A 36 -15.91 13.53 9.34
C SER A 36 -14.87 12.65 10.06
N PHE A 37 -14.38 11.60 9.40
CA PHE A 37 -13.44 10.66 10.02
C PHE A 37 -12.02 11.23 10.06
N PRO A 38 -11.18 10.78 11.01
CA PRO A 38 -9.76 11.12 11.03
C PRO A 38 -9.06 10.72 9.72
N PRO A 39 -8.10 11.50 9.22
CA PRO A 39 -7.33 11.12 8.04
C PRO A 39 -6.44 9.91 8.33
N LEU A 40 -6.17 9.09 7.31
CA LEU A 40 -5.26 7.94 7.42
C LEU A 40 -3.80 8.36 7.63
N VAL A 41 -3.40 9.49 7.02
CA VAL A 41 -2.04 10.01 7.08
C VAL A 41 -2.01 11.47 7.52
N PHE A 42 -0.96 11.85 8.23
CA PHE A 42 -0.72 13.24 8.60
C PHE A 42 -0.05 14.01 7.45
N ALA A 43 -0.41 15.27 7.26
CA ALA A 43 0.15 16.11 6.19
C ALA A 43 1.69 16.25 6.26
N GLY A 44 2.28 16.15 7.47
CA GLY A 44 3.73 16.12 7.64
C GLY A 44 4.39 14.90 6.99
N GLU A 45 3.74 13.74 7.03
CA GLU A 45 4.25 12.50 6.42
C GLU A 45 4.25 12.60 4.89
N ALA A 46 3.21 13.22 4.31
CA ALA A 46 3.15 13.49 2.87
C ALA A 46 4.25 14.46 2.42
N ARG A 47 4.56 15.49 3.23
CA ARG A 47 5.67 16.42 2.96
C ARG A 47 7.02 15.73 3.07
N GLU A 48 7.20 14.86 4.07
CA GLU A 48 8.42 14.05 4.20
C GLU A 48 8.61 13.12 3.00
N LEU A 49 7.55 12.43 2.57
CA LEU A 49 7.57 11.60 1.37
C LEU A 49 7.94 12.43 0.13
N LYS A 50 7.34 13.61 -0.04
CA LYS A 50 7.68 14.51 -1.15
C LYS A 50 9.17 14.88 -1.17
N ALA A 51 9.76 15.17 -0.01
CA ALA A 51 11.19 15.45 0.09
C ALA A 51 12.05 14.22 -0.28
N LYS A 52 11.65 13.02 0.16
CA LYS A 52 12.31 11.76 -0.23
C LYS A 52 12.20 11.48 -1.73
N LEU A 53 11.03 11.72 -2.33
CA LEU A 53 10.82 11.57 -3.78
C LEU A 53 11.61 12.60 -4.59
N ALA A 54 11.84 13.81 -4.07
CA ALA A 54 12.71 14.78 -4.71
C ALA A 54 14.16 14.26 -4.83
N ARG A 55 14.66 13.57 -3.80
CA ARG A 55 15.97 12.92 -3.82
C ARG A 55 16.03 11.76 -4.83
N VAL A 56 14.94 10.99 -4.96
CA VAL A 56 14.82 9.97 -6.02
C VAL A 56 14.92 10.61 -7.40
N ALA A 57 14.21 11.70 -7.64
CA ALA A 57 14.25 12.43 -8.91
C ALA A 57 15.64 13.02 -9.23
N GLN A 58 16.46 13.26 -8.21
CA GLN A 58 17.85 13.74 -8.33
C GLN A 58 18.87 12.60 -8.47
N GLY A 59 18.44 11.34 -8.44
CA GLY A 59 19.33 10.16 -8.51
C GLY A 59 20.05 9.83 -7.19
N GLU A 60 19.63 10.43 -6.07
CA GLU A 60 20.24 10.21 -4.75
C GLU A 60 19.59 9.08 -3.95
N ALA A 61 18.47 8.55 -4.44
CA ALA A 61 17.67 7.50 -3.79
C ALA A 61 16.95 6.66 -4.86
N PHE A 62 16.49 5.47 -4.47
CA PHE A 62 15.70 4.58 -5.33
C PHE A 62 14.26 4.45 -4.79
N LEU A 63 13.26 4.37 -5.67
CA LEU A 63 11.87 4.13 -5.28
C LEU A 63 11.52 2.65 -5.43
N LEU A 64 11.13 2.01 -4.33
CA LEU A 64 10.45 0.71 -4.34
C LEU A 64 8.96 0.95 -4.08
N GLN A 65 8.12 0.66 -5.07
CA GLN A 65 6.67 0.68 -4.96
C GLN A 65 6.08 -0.66 -5.39
N GLY A 66 5.19 -1.24 -4.58
CA GLY A 66 4.62 -2.55 -4.86
C GLY A 66 3.62 -3.02 -3.79
N GLY A 67 2.89 -4.08 -4.08
CA GLY A 67 1.82 -4.62 -3.25
C GLY A 67 0.70 -5.17 -4.11
N ASP A 68 -0.49 -5.28 -3.53
CA ASP A 68 -1.61 -5.96 -4.18
C ASP A 68 -2.09 -5.21 -5.43
N CYS A 69 -2.64 -6.00 -6.37
CA CYS A 69 -3.34 -5.45 -7.52
C CYS A 69 -4.62 -4.72 -7.07
N ALA A 70 -5.43 -5.40 -6.26
CA ALA A 70 -6.28 -4.73 -5.27
C ALA A 70 -6.42 -5.59 -4.02
N GLU A 71 -6.52 -4.90 -2.90
CA GLU A 71 -6.86 -5.46 -1.61
C GLU A 71 -8.32 -5.97 -1.64
N SER A 72 -8.57 -7.08 -0.95
CA SER A 72 -9.92 -7.61 -0.74
C SER A 72 -10.33 -7.50 0.72
N PHE A 73 -11.63 -7.29 0.97
CA PHE A 73 -12.21 -7.33 2.31
C PHE A 73 -12.16 -8.75 2.91
N ALA A 74 -12.23 -9.79 2.09
CA ALA A 74 -12.17 -11.18 2.54
C ALA A 74 -10.75 -11.61 2.96
N GLU A 75 -9.72 -11.05 2.33
CA GLU A 75 -8.31 -11.38 2.58
C GLU A 75 -7.65 -10.43 3.59
N HIS A 76 -8.45 -9.78 4.44
CA HIS A 76 -7.98 -8.85 5.46
C HIS A 76 -7.50 -9.57 6.73
N GLY A 77 -6.31 -10.17 6.65
CA GLY A 77 -5.65 -10.86 7.77
C GLY A 77 -4.37 -10.15 8.24
N ALA A 78 -4.10 -10.20 9.56
CA ALA A 78 -2.84 -9.71 10.12
C ALA A 78 -1.62 -10.43 9.53
N ASP A 79 -1.75 -11.72 9.25
CA ASP A 79 -0.71 -12.53 8.60
C ASP A 79 -0.42 -12.03 7.17
N THR A 80 -1.45 -11.75 6.36
CA THR A 80 -1.31 -11.20 5.01
C THR A 80 -0.56 -9.86 5.03
N ILE A 81 -0.93 -8.96 5.94
CA ILE A 81 -0.29 -7.64 6.08
C ILE A 81 1.17 -7.80 6.52
N ARG A 82 1.44 -8.71 7.47
CA ARG A 82 2.79 -9.02 7.95
C ARG A 82 3.65 -9.59 6.82
N ASP A 83 3.11 -10.52 6.04
CA ASP A 83 3.85 -11.23 5.01
C ASP A 83 4.15 -10.31 3.82
N PHE A 84 3.19 -9.44 3.44
CA PHE A 84 3.45 -8.31 2.55
C PHE A 84 4.61 -7.45 3.07
N PHE A 85 4.52 -7.00 4.33
CA PHE A 85 5.54 -6.13 4.91
C PHE A 85 6.92 -6.80 4.95
N ARG A 86 6.99 -8.08 5.31
CA ARG A 86 8.20 -8.89 5.31
C ARG A 86 8.84 -8.90 3.92
N VAL A 87 8.11 -9.33 2.88
CA VAL A 87 8.64 -9.39 1.50
C VAL A 87 9.11 -8.01 1.04
N PHE A 88 8.35 -6.96 1.37
CA PHE A 88 8.71 -5.59 1.01
C PHE A 88 10.04 -5.13 1.63
N LEU A 89 10.28 -5.46 2.90
CA LEU A 89 11.55 -5.15 3.55
C LEU A 89 12.71 -5.99 3.02
N GLN A 90 12.48 -7.26 2.70
CA GLN A 90 13.49 -8.14 2.10
C GLN A 90 14.03 -7.55 0.79
N MET A 91 13.12 -7.12 -0.09
CA MET A 91 13.47 -6.42 -1.33
C MET A 91 14.20 -5.11 -1.05
N ALA A 92 13.71 -4.30 -0.10
CA ALA A 92 14.28 -2.99 0.19
C ALA A 92 15.73 -3.09 0.70
N VAL A 93 16.05 -4.07 1.54
CA VAL A 93 17.42 -4.27 2.05
C VAL A 93 18.37 -4.70 0.94
N VAL A 94 17.95 -5.63 0.09
CA VAL A 94 18.71 -6.07 -1.09
C VAL A 94 19.01 -4.89 -2.02
N LEU A 95 17.99 -4.10 -2.36
CA LEU A 95 18.13 -2.92 -3.22
C LEU A 95 19.01 -1.84 -2.59
N THR A 96 18.91 -1.63 -1.27
CA THR A 96 19.73 -0.65 -0.56
C THR A 96 21.20 -1.05 -0.60
N TYR A 97 21.51 -2.32 -0.34
CA TYR A 97 22.88 -2.82 -0.36
C TYR A 97 23.47 -2.83 -1.77
N ALA A 98 22.79 -3.47 -2.72
CA ALA A 98 23.30 -3.63 -4.09
C ALA A 98 23.37 -2.29 -4.86
N GLY A 99 22.45 -1.37 -4.57
CA GLY A 99 22.41 -0.03 -5.17
C GLY A 99 23.25 1.01 -4.45
N GLY A 100 23.74 0.73 -3.24
CA GLY A 100 24.49 1.70 -2.42
C GLY A 100 23.74 3.00 -2.14
N SER A 101 22.40 2.97 -2.17
CA SER A 101 21.55 4.16 -2.16
C SER A 101 20.30 3.95 -1.28
N PRO A 102 19.80 4.98 -0.59
CA PRO A 102 18.56 4.88 0.18
C PRO A 102 17.37 4.45 -0.68
N VAL A 103 16.60 3.48 -0.18
CA VAL A 103 15.34 3.05 -0.83
C VAL A 103 14.15 3.70 -0.14
N VAL A 104 13.35 4.46 -0.90
CA VAL A 104 12.03 4.96 -0.49
C VAL A 104 11.00 3.86 -0.70
N LYS A 105 10.26 3.51 0.35
CA LYS A 105 9.36 2.35 0.41
C LYS A 105 7.90 2.80 0.36
N ILE A 106 7.18 2.46 -0.70
CA ILE A 106 5.75 2.80 -0.87
C ILE A 106 4.92 1.53 -1.16
N GLY A 107 4.07 1.12 -0.23
CA GLY A 107 3.17 0.00 -0.42
C GLY A 107 1.92 0.37 -1.24
N ARG A 108 1.49 -0.53 -2.12
CA ARG A 108 0.12 -0.54 -2.66
C ARG A 108 -0.77 -1.28 -1.65
N ILE A 109 -1.16 -0.58 -0.58
CA ILE A 109 -1.81 -1.16 0.60
C ILE A 109 -2.53 -0.07 1.41
N ALA A 110 -3.52 -0.45 2.21
CA ALA A 110 -4.36 0.42 3.02
C ALA A 110 -5.17 1.44 2.18
N GLY A 111 -5.72 1.01 1.05
CA GLY A 111 -6.60 1.83 0.22
C GLY A 111 -6.73 1.39 -1.23
N GLN A 112 -5.97 0.38 -1.67
CA GLN A 112 -5.97 -0.10 -3.05
C GLN A 112 -7.15 -1.06 -3.29
N PHE A 113 -8.38 -0.59 -3.08
CA PHE A 113 -9.59 -1.42 -3.19
C PHE A 113 -10.29 -1.27 -4.54
N ALA A 114 -10.23 -0.10 -5.16
CA ALA A 114 -10.91 0.16 -6.43
C ALA A 114 -10.11 -0.41 -7.62
N LYS A 115 -10.83 -0.86 -8.66
CA LYS A 115 -10.24 -1.36 -9.91
C LYS A 115 -10.95 -0.74 -11.13
N PRO A 116 -10.20 -0.19 -12.09
CA PRO A 116 -10.78 0.18 -13.38
C PRO A 116 -11.15 -1.08 -14.17
N ARG A 117 -12.16 -0.98 -15.05
CA ARG A 117 -12.63 -2.09 -15.88
C ARG A 117 -12.76 -1.67 -17.33
N SER A 118 -12.39 -2.57 -18.23
CA SER A 118 -12.50 -2.36 -19.68
C SER A 118 -13.95 -2.30 -20.16
N ALA A 119 -14.87 -2.97 -19.46
CA ALA A 119 -16.29 -3.01 -19.78
C ALA A 119 -17.15 -2.70 -18.54
N PRO A 120 -18.26 -1.97 -18.69
CA PRO A 120 -19.14 -1.62 -17.56
C PRO A 120 -19.88 -2.84 -17.00
N THR A 121 -20.12 -3.85 -17.81
CA THR A 121 -20.85 -5.08 -17.50
C THR A 121 -20.01 -6.33 -17.79
N GLU A 122 -20.40 -7.44 -17.18
CA GLU A 122 -19.85 -8.78 -17.37
C GLU A 122 -21.02 -9.74 -17.62
N THR A 123 -20.91 -10.58 -18.66
CA THR A 123 -21.94 -11.56 -19.00
C THR A 123 -21.43 -12.97 -18.72
N LYS A 124 -22.21 -13.77 -17.97
CA LYS A 124 -21.98 -15.21 -17.77
C LYS A 124 -23.29 -15.95 -17.96
N ASP A 125 -23.25 -17.05 -18.71
CA ASP A 125 -24.40 -17.94 -18.93
C ASP A 125 -25.68 -17.21 -19.38
N GLY A 126 -25.52 -16.15 -20.18
CA GLY A 126 -26.63 -15.34 -20.71
C GLY A 126 -27.18 -14.27 -19.78
N VAL A 127 -26.66 -14.16 -18.54
CA VAL A 127 -27.00 -13.10 -17.58
C VAL A 127 -25.93 -12.01 -17.62
N GLU A 128 -26.36 -10.76 -17.77
CA GLU A 128 -25.49 -9.58 -17.77
C GLU A 128 -25.61 -8.83 -16.44
N LEU A 129 -24.49 -8.63 -15.74
CA LEU A 129 -24.42 -7.91 -14.47
C LEU A 129 -23.36 -6.80 -14.54
N PRO A 130 -23.40 -5.81 -13.63
CA PRO A 130 -22.31 -4.86 -13.47
C PRO A 130 -20.96 -5.58 -13.26
N SER A 131 -19.90 -5.06 -13.88
CA SER A 131 -18.55 -5.53 -13.64
C SER A 131 -18.17 -5.35 -12.17
N TYR A 132 -17.47 -6.32 -11.58
CA TYR A 132 -16.77 -6.13 -10.31
C TYR A 132 -15.73 -5.00 -10.43
N ARG A 133 -15.85 -3.95 -9.64
CA ARG A 133 -14.98 -2.75 -9.68
C ARG A 133 -14.10 -2.61 -8.44
N GLY A 134 -13.97 -3.68 -7.66
CA GLY A 134 -13.22 -3.67 -6.41
C GLY A 134 -14.12 -3.55 -5.19
N ASP A 135 -13.65 -4.07 -4.06
CA ASP A 135 -14.47 -4.29 -2.87
C ASP A 135 -15.04 -3.01 -2.24
N ILE A 136 -14.41 -1.85 -2.49
CA ILE A 136 -14.94 -0.55 -2.07
C ILE A 136 -16.19 -0.11 -2.85
N ILE A 137 -16.52 -0.78 -3.96
CA ILE A 137 -17.68 -0.48 -4.82
C ILE A 137 -18.73 -1.58 -4.74
N ASN A 138 -18.37 -2.82 -5.09
CA ASN A 138 -19.27 -3.98 -5.14
C ASN A 138 -18.49 -5.28 -4.88
N GLY A 139 -19.16 -6.42 -4.75
CA GLY A 139 -18.50 -7.70 -4.47
C GLY A 139 -18.11 -8.48 -5.72
N ILE A 140 -17.21 -9.45 -5.53
CA ILE A 140 -16.64 -10.26 -6.63
C ILE A 140 -17.62 -11.31 -7.19
N ASP A 141 -18.49 -11.86 -6.33
CA ASP A 141 -19.42 -12.92 -6.70
C ASP A 141 -20.36 -12.48 -7.82
N PHE A 142 -20.69 -13.40 -8.73
CA PHE A 142 -21.55 -13.13 -9.88
C PHE A 142 -23.03 -13.29 -9.49
N ASP A 143 -23.50 -12.38 -8.65
CA ASP A 143 -24.87 -12.28 -8.16
C ASP A 143 -25.36 -10.84 -8.27
N GLU A 144 -26.62 -10.62 -8.60
CA GLU A 144 -27.18 -9.28 -8.84
C GLU A 144 -27.02 -8.37 -7.62
N ALA A 145 -27.40 -8.85 -6.43
CA ALA A 145 -27.32 -8.07 -5.21
C ALA A 145 -25.87 -7.78 -4.81
N VAL A 146 -24.95 -8.71 -5.07
CA VAL A 146 -23.51 -8.53 -4.80
C VAL A 146 -22.87 -7.54 -5.78
N ARG A 147 -23.31 -7.53 -7.04
CA ARG A 147 -22.76 -6.66 -8.11
C ARG A 147 -23.32 -5.25 -8.10
N THR A 148 -24.49 -5.01 -7.49
CA THR A 148 -25.02 -3.66 -7.27
C THR A 148 -24.02 -2.83 -6.44
N PRO A 149 -23.58 -1.66 -6.91
CA PRO A 149 -22.73 -0.77 -6.12
C PRO A 149 -23.40 -0.37 -4.80
N ASP A 150 -22.67 -0.52 -3.70
CA ASP A 150 -23.15 -0.23 -2.34
C ASP A 150 -22.28 0.87 -1.70
N PRO A 151 -22.82 2.08 -1.46
CA PRO A 151 -22.07 3.16 -0.84
C PRO A 151 -21.47 2.78 0.53
N GLN A 152 -22.07 1.87 1.30
CA GLN A 152 -21.56 1.48 2.62
C GLN A 152 -20.16 0.84 2.55
N ARG A 153 -19.79 0.27 1.39
CA ARG A 153 -18.45 -0.28 1.15
C ARG A 153 -17.34 0.78 1.21
N ILE A 154 -17.65 2.05 0.99
CA ILE A 154 -16.72 3.18 1.18
C ILE A 154 -16.29 3.28 2.65
N LEU A 155 -17.24 3.17 3.58
CA LEU A 155 -16.96 3.19 5.02
C LEU A 155 -16.17 1.94 5.46
N MET A 156 -16.48 0.78 4.87
CA MET A 156 -15.73 -0.45 5.11
C MET A 156 -14.27 -0.32 4.63
N GLY A 157 -14.08 0.20 3.42
CA GLY A 157 -12.76 0.48 2.85
C GLY A 157 -11.93 1.36 3.77
N TYR A 158 -12.51 2.46 4.28
CA TYR A 158 -11.82 3.31 5.26
C TYR A 158 -11.39 2.54 6.53
N ARG A 159 -12.29 1.77 7.13
CA ARG A 159 -12.01 1.04 8.38
C ARG A 159 -10.89 0.03 8.18
N GLN A 160 -10.92 -0.68 7.06
CA GLN A 160 -9.89 -1.63 6.69
C GLN A 160 -8.54 -0.94 6.45
N SER A 161 -8.54 0.18 5.71
CA SER A 161 -7.35 1.01 5.53
C SER A 161 -6.75 1.45 6.86
N ALA A 162 -7.58 1.94 7.79
CA ALA A 162 -7.14 2.40 9.10
C ALA A 162 -6.53 1.26 9.92
N ALA A 163 -7.17 0.08 9.94
CA ALA A 163 -6.66 -1.10 10.63
C ALA A 163 -5.34 -1.60 10.04
N THR A 164 -5.26 -1.72 8.70
CA THR A 164 -4.04 -2.10 7.99
C THR A 164 -2.89 -1.14 8.28
N LEU A 165 -3.14 0.17 8.14
CA LEU A 165 -2.12 1.18 8.35
C LEU A 165 -1.64 1.23 9.81
N ASN A 166 -2.54 1.06 10.78
CA ASN A 166 -2.16 0.95 12.18
C ASN A 166 -1.19 -0.24 12.42
N LEU A 167 -1.48 -1.40 11.84
CA LEU A 167 -0.62 -2.57 11.97
C LEU A 167 0.73 -2.38 11.26
N LEU A 168 0.74 -1.78 10.07
CA LEU A 168 1.99 -1.43 9.36
C LEU A 168 2.85 -0.45 10.17
N ARG A 169 2.23 0.54 10.82
CA ARG A 169 2.93 1.46 11.73
C ARG A 169 3.53 0.72 12.92
N ALA A 170 2.78 -0.21 13.52
CA ALA A 170 3.29 -1.05 14.60
C ALA A 170 4.48 -1.92 14.15
N PHE A 171 4.45 -2.53 12.97
CA PHE A 171 5.58 -3.32 12.46
C PHE A 171 6.81 -2.45 12.12
N SER A 172 6.58 -1.30 11.49
CA SER A 172 7.65 -0.41 11.03
C SER A 172 8.41 0.30 12.16
N GLN A 173 7.75 0.56 13.29
CA GLN A 173 8.34 1.25 14.45
C GLN A 173 8.58 0.32 15.65
N GLY A 174 7.86 -0.79 15.76
CA GLY A 174 7.89 -1.70 16.92
C GLY A 174 9.02 -2.72 16.93
N GLY A 175 9.99 -2.62 16.02
CA GLY A 175 11.16 -3.53 15.94
C GLY A 175 10.97 -4.75 15.04
N TYR A 176 9.80 -4.93 14.42
CA TYR A 176 9.65 -5.96 13.36
C TYR A 176 10.49 -5.59 12.13
N ALA A 177 10.64 -4.29 11.83
CA ALA A 177 11.49 -3.79 10.77
C ALA A 177 13.01 -3.74 11.10
N ASP A 178 13.43 -4.37 12.20
CA ASP A 178 14.84 -4.44 12.57
C ASP A 178 15.65 -5.12 11.46
N LEU A 179 16.73 -4.47 11.04
CA LEU A 179 17.55 -4.91 9.91
C LEU A 179 18.15 -6.32 10.13
N GLU A 180 18.42 -6.72 11.38
CA GLU A 180 18.90 -8.06 11.70
C GLU A 180 17.82 -9.12 11.48
N HIS A 181 16.57 -8.84 11.87
CA HIS A 181 15.44 -9.73 11.61
C HIS A 181 15.18 -9.87 10.11
N VAL A 182 15.21 -8.76 9.37
CA VAL A 182 14.99 -8.77 7.91
C VAL A 182 16.05 -9.60 7.19
N HIS A 183 17.31 -9.49 7.62
CA HIS A 183 18.39 -10.30 7.07
C HIS A 183 18.19 -11.80 7.34
N GLN A 184 17.76 -12.19 8.54
CA GLN A 184 17.46 -13.58 8.85
C GLN A 184 16.36 -14.18 7.96
N TRP A 185 15.33 -13.39 7.62
CA TRP A 185 14.26 -13.85 6.71
C TRP A 185 14.77 -14.09 5.29
N ASN A 186 15.72 -13.28 4.82
CA ASN A 186 16.35 -13.48 3.51
C ASN A 186 17.06 -14.84 3.41
N LEU A 187 17.81 -15.23 4.44
CA LEU A 187 18.51 -16.52 4.45
C LEU A 187 17.56 -17.72 4.28
N GLY A 188 16.34 -17.64 4.86
CA GLY A 188 15.33 -18.68 4.71
C GLY A 188 14.89 -18.89 3.26
N PHE A 189 14.59 -17.82 2.53
CA PHE A 189 14.17 -17.88 1.12
C PHE A 189 15.29 -18.36 0.19
N VAL A 190 16.53 -17.93 0.44
CA VAL A 190 17.67 -18.24 -0.43
C VAL A 190 18.02 -19.73 -0.43
N LYS A 191 17.84 -20.41 0.71
CA LYS A 191 18.14 -21.84 0.87
C LYS A 191 17.34 -22.73 -0.09
N ASP A 192 16.11 -22.35 -0.41
CA ASP A 192 15.18 -23.16 -1.19
C ASP A 192 15.08 -22.72 -2.68
N SER A 193 15.90 -21.75 -3.11
CA SER A 193 15.84 -21.16 -4.45
C SER A 193 16.85 -21.76 -5.43
N PRO A 194 16.46 -22.08 -6.68
CA PRO A 194 17.40 -22.49 -7.75
C PRO A 194 18.45 -21.43 -8.09
N ALA A 195 18.17 -20.15 -7.80
CA ALA A 195 19.11 -19.04 -7.92
C ALA A 195 19.86 -18.73 -6.61
N GLY A 196 19.78 -19.62 -5.62
CA GLY A 196 20.20 -19.41 -4.24
C GLY A 196 21.65 -18.96 -4.10
N HIS A 197 22.58 -19.49 -4.90
CA HIS A 197 24.01 -19.15 -4.77
C HIS A 197 24.28 -17.65 -4.89
N ARG A 198 23.67 -16.97 -5.88
CA ARG A 198 23.90 -15.54 -6.12
C ARG A 198 23.26 -14.65 -5.06
N TYR A 199 22.12 -15.08 -4.51
CA TYR A 199 21.48 -14.39 -3.39
C TYR A 199 22.17 -14.68 -2.05
N GLN A 200 22.82 -15.84 -1.92
CA GLN A 200 23.58 -16.23 -0.73
C GLN A 200 24.79 -15.32 -0.57
N GLU A 201 25.59 -15.12 -1.62
CA GLU A 201 26.73 -14.19 -1.62
C GLU A 201 26.31 -12.78 -1.17
N LEU A 202 25.23 -12.25 -1.74
CA LEU A 202 24.70 -10.95 -1.36
C LEU A 202 24.27 -10.91 0.11
N SER A 203 23.62 -11.97 0.58
CA SER A 203 23.18 -12.09 1.97
C SER A 203 24.37 -12.13 2.92
N ASP A 204 25.41 -12.89 2.59
CA ASP A 204 26.62 -13.00 3.41
C ASP A 204 27.34 -11.65 3.54
N HIS A 205 27.43 -10.88 2.45
CA HIS A 205 28.00 -9.54 2.49
C HIS A 205 27.18 -8.54 3.33
N ILE A 206 25.85 -8.63 3.29
CA ILE A 206 24.98 -7.86 4.19
C ILE A 206 25.27 -8.25 5.64
N ALA A 207 25.39 -9.54 5.93
CA ALA A 207 25.71 -10.05 7.26
C ALA A 207 27.06 -9.53 7.78
N GLU A 208 28.09 -9.50 6.92
CA GLU A 208 29.40 -8.95 7.23
C GLU A 208 29.33 -7.45 7.54
N THR A 209 28.55 -6.70 6.76
CA THR A 209 28.36 -5.27 6.97
C THR A 209 27.68 -5.00 8.32
N LEU A 210 26.65 -5.76 8.67
CA LEU A 210 25.99 -5.65 9.98
C LEU A 210 26.93 -6.00 11.13
N ARG A 211 27.76 -7.04 10.97
CA ARG A 211 28.80 -7.37 11.96
C ARG A 211 29.83 -6.26 12.12
N PHE A 212 30.26 -5.64 11.02
CA PHE A 212 31.17 -4.51 11.04
C PHE A 212 30.55 -3.30 11.75
N MET A 213 29.31 -2.94 11.42
CA MET A 213 28.56 -1.86 12.07
C MET A 213 28.49 -2.07 13.58
N ARG A 214 28.18 -3.30 14.03
CA ARG A 214 28.17 -3.65 15.45
C ARG A 214 29.57 -3.51 16.08
N ALA A 215 30.61 -3.96 15.41
CA ALA A 215 31.98 -3.90 15.91
C ALA A 215 32.49 -2.46 16.13
N ILE A 216 31.99 -1.50 15.34
CA ILE A 216 32.28 -0.06 15.52
C ILE A 216 31.27 0.65 16.44
N GLY A 217 30.38 -0.10 17.09
CA GLY A 217 29.44 0.42 18.06
C GLY A 217 28.13 0.96 17.48
N LEU A 218 27.77 0.66 16.23
CA LEU A 218 26.44 0.95 15.67
C LEU A 218 25.53 -0.27 15.89
N THR A 219 24.53 -0.10 16.75
CA THR A 219 23.62 -1.16 17.22
C THR A 219 22.17 -0.67 17.18
N PRO A 220 21.17 -1.55 17.10
CA PRO A 220 19.76 -1.14 17.16
C PRO A 220 19.39 -0.31 18.41
N GLU A 221 20.14 -0.47 19.51
CA GLU A 221 19.94 0.26 20.76
C GLU A 221 20.37 1.73 20.67
N ASN A 222 21.39 2.05 19.87
CA ASN A 222 21.98 3.40 19.78
C ASN A 222 21.88 4.05 18.39
N ALA A 223 21.45 3.30 17.38
CA ALA A 223 21.17 3.77 16.02
C ALA A 223 19.72 3.40 15.63
N PRO A 224 18.72 4.26 15.94
CA PRO A 224 17.31 4.01 15.66
C PRO A 224 16.99 3.69 14.20
N GLN A 225 17.85 4.11 13.27
CA GLN A 225 17.76 3.85 11.84
C GLN A 225 17.95 2.36 11.49
N LEU A 226 18.53 1.55 12.39
CA LEU A 226 18.69 0.10 12.22
C LEU A 226 17.47 -0.68 12.72
N ARG A 227 16.74 -0.12 13.69
CA ARG A 227 15.61 -0.77 14.36
C ARG A 227 14.25 -0.51 13.69
N SER A 228 14.14 0.60 12.98
CA SER A 228 12.88 1.08 12.42
C SER A 228 13.06 1.59 11.00
N THR A 229 11.97 1.64 10.24
CA THR A 229 12.00 2.15 8.87
C THR A 229 10.72 2.88 8.52
N SER A 230 10.78 3.82 7.57
CA SER A 230 9.58 4.44 7.02
C SER A 230 8.99 3.55 5.93
N LEU A 231 7.68 3.28 6.03
CA LEU A 231 6.85 2.76 4.95
C LEU A 231 5.72 3.76 4.69
N TYR A 232 5.52 4.11 3.43
CA TYR A 232 4.39 4.91 2.98
C TYR A 232 3.36 4.04 2.28
N THR A 233 2.12 4.52 2.18
CA THR A 233 1.05 3.84 1.45
C THR A 233 0.68 4.62 0.19
N SER A 234 0.10 3.91 -0.76
CA SER A 234 -0.38 4.44 -2.02
C SER A 234 -1.53 3.59 -2.55
N HIS A 235 -2.40 4.23 -3.29
CA HIS A 235 -3.43 3.57 -4.07
C HIS A 235 -3.73 4.40 -5.32
N GLU A 236 -4.46 3.81 -6.25
CA GLU A 236 -5.03 4.52 -7.39
C GLU A 236 -6.23 5.38 -6.91
N ALA A 237 -6.12 6.70 -7.03
CA ALA A 237 -7.20 7.65 -6.70
C ALA A 237 -8.32 7.60 -7.76
N LEU A 238 -9.09 6.50 -7.74
CA LEU A 238 -10.08 6.16 -8.76
C LEU A 238 -11.50 6.55 -8.33
N LEU A 239 -11.88 6.24 -7.09
CA LEU A 239 -13.22 6.53 -6.55
C LEU A 239 -13.22 7.89 -5.86
N LEU A 240 -13.42 8.96 -6.63
CA LEU A 240 -13.28 10.34 -6.12
C LEU A 240 -14.32 10.77 -5.07
N GLY A 241 -15.36 9.97 -4.80
CA GLY A 241 -16.24 10.17 -3.64
C GLY A 241 -15.61 9.72 -2.32
N TYR A 242 -14.59 8.86 -2.37
CA TYR A 242 -13.78 8.42 -1.22
C TYR A 242 -12.59 9.35 -0.96
N GLU A 243 -11.97 9.89 -2.02
CA GLU A 243 -10.81 10.81 -1.95
C GLU A 243 -11.18 12.22 -1.48
#